data_AF-A0A538NXM3-F1
#
_entry.id   AF-A0A538NXM3-F1
#
_cell.length_a   1.000
_cell.length_b   1.000
_cell.length_c   1.000
_cell.angle_alpha   90.00
_cell.angle_beta   90.00
_cell.angle_gamma   90.00
#
_symmetry.space_group_name_H-M   'P 1'
#
loop_
_entity.id
_entity.type
_entity.pdbx_description
1 polymer ?
#
loop_
_entity_poly.entity_id
_entity_poly.type
_entity_poly.pdbx_seq_one_letter_code
_entity_poly.pdbx_strand_id
1 'polypeptide(L)'
;MNERWHSVRDGETSSIICVNPFSSVAFRKTPFRRALIRWYRKSGRSLPWRDTRDPYAILVSEVMLQQTQVATVLSYYYEWLHRFPDFAALARAPESSVLHAWQGLGYYARARNLRAAAKLVIEQYRGRFPRDLGQIREFPGIC
;
A
#
# COMPACT_ATOMS: atom_id res chain seq x y z
N MET A 1 -42.82 -49.27 -3.49
CA MET A 1 -41.89 -50.32 -3.96
C MET A 1 -40.52 -49.97 -3.38
N ASN A 2 -40.22 -50.28 -2.12
CA ASN A 2 -39.98 -51.56 -1.45
C ASN A 2 -38.55 -52.08 -1.67
N GLU A 3 -37.65 -51.82 -0.72
CA GLU A 3 -36.34 -52.46 -0.52
C GLU A 3 -35.90 -52.12 0.92
N ARG A 4 -36.35 -52.88 1.94
CA ARG A 4 -35.75 -54.10 2.51
C ARG A 4 -34.37 -53.86 3.16
N TRP A 5 -34.38 -53.38 4.40
CA TRP A 5 -33.23 -53.43 5.30
C TRP A 5 -32.91 -54.90 5.63
N HIS A 6 -31.69 -55.33 5.36
CA HIS A 6 -31.10 -56.52 5.98
C HIS A 6 -30.01 -56.05 6.94
N SER A 7 -30.26 -56.28 8.23
CA SER A 7 -29.26 -56.17 9.27
C SER A 7 -28.43 -57.44 9.24
N VAL A 8 -27.15 -57.30 8.91
CA VAL A 8 -26.12 -58.26 9.31
C VAL A 8 -25.10 -57.45 10.08
N ARG A 9 -25.03 -57.72 11.39
CA ARG A 9 -23.88 -57.37 12.22
C ARG A 9 -22.79 -58.33 11.81
N ASP A 10 -21.59 -57.83 11.52
CA ASP A 10 -20.35 -58.51 11.89
C ASP A 10 -19.23 -57.47 11.94
N GLY A 11 -18.42 -57.58 12.99
CA GLY A 11 -17.46 -56.58 13.41
C GLY A 11 -16.30 -56.46 12.43
N GLU A 12 -16.17 -55.29 11.83
CA GLU A 12 -14.91 -54.76 11.35
C GLU A 12 -14.96 -53.25 11.59
N THR A 13 -14.07 -52.75 12.45
CA THR A 13 -13.78 -51.33 12.58
C THR A 13 -13.17 -50.85 11.26
N SER A 14 -14.02 -50.62 10.25
CA SER A 14 -13.69 -49.80 9.10
C SER A 14 -13.41 -48.40 9.62
N SER A 15 -12.13 -48.12 9.86
CA SER A 15 -11.64 -46.76 9.93
C SER A 15 -12.01 -46.11 8.61
N ILE A 16 -13.08 -45.30 8.63
CA ILE A 16 -13.41 -44.41 7.54
C ILE A 16 -12.20 -43.49 7.42
N ILE A 17 -11.33 -43.74 6.44
CA ILE A 17 -10.36 -42.75 6.00
C ILE A 17 -11.22 -41.63 5.42
N CYS A 18 -11.46 -40.59 6.22
CA CYS A 18 -11.89 -39.30 5.71
C CYS A 18 -10.76 -38.77 4.83
N VAL A 19 -10.71 -39.20 3.57
CA VAL A 19 -9.91 -38.53 2.56
C VAL A 19 -10.58 -37.18 2.36
N ASN A 20 -10.05 -36.16 3.02
CA ASN A 20 -10.51 -34.80 2.82
C ASN A 20 -10.21 -34.43 1.35
N PRO A 21 -11.23 -34.24 0.49
CA PRO A 21 -11.00 -33.91 -0.93
C PRO A 21 -10.39 -32.51 -1.09
N PHE A 22 -10.33 -31.73 -0.01
CA PHE A 22 -9.58 -30.48 0.11
C PHE A 22 -8.12 -30.72 0.55
N SER A 23 -7.46 -31.68 -0.09
CA SER A 23 -6.00 -31.74 -0.02
C SER A 23 -5.46 -30.40 -0.53
N SER A 24 -4.81 -29.68 0.38
CA SER A 24 -4.39 -28.29 0.24
C SER A 24 -3.68 -28.06 -1.10
N VAL A 25 -4.22 -27.17 -1.94
CA VAL A 25 -3.41 -26.55 -2.99
C VAL A 25 -2.36 -25.71 -2.28
N ALA A 26 -1.15 -26.27 -2.14
CA ALA A 26 -0.04 -25.55 -1.54
C ALA A 26 0.29 -24.33 -2.43
N PHE A 27 0.05 -23.12 -1.91
CA PHE A 27 0.36 -21.88 -2.62
C PHE A 27 1.86 -21.79 -2.88
N ARG A 28 2.27 -21.92 -4.14
CA ARG A 28 3.67 -21.79 -4.54
C ARG A 28 4.00 -20.32 -4.78
N LYS A 29 4.73 -19.72 -3.83
CA LYS A 29 5.14 -18.29 -3.85
C LYS A 29 5.89 -17.88 -5.13
N THR A 30 6.83 -18.70 -5.60
CA THR A 30 7.72 -18.34 -6.72
C THR A 30 7.01 -18.29 -8.08
N PRO A 31 6.22 -19.31 -8.49
CA PRO A 31 5.40 -19.23 -9.71
C PRO A 31 4.43 -18.05 -9.70
N PHE A 32 3.77 -17.80 -8.57
CA PHE A 32 2.85 -16.67 -8.42
C PHE A 32 3.56 -15.33 -8.63
N ARG A 33 4.69 -15.10 -7.95
CA ARG A 33 5.48 -13.86 -8.09
C ARG A 33 5.88 -13.62 -9.55
N ARG A 34 6.34 -14.66 -10.26
CA ARG A 34 6.75 -14.53 -11.67
C ARG A 34 5.55 -14.19 -12.57
N ALA A 35 4.40 -14.83 -12.35
CA ALA A 35 3.18 -14.52 -13.10
C ALA A 35 2.72 -13.07 -12.86
N LEU A 36 2.71 -12.63 -11.61
CA LEU A 36 2.32 -11.27 -11.23
C LEU A 36 3.24 -10.22 -11.85
N ILE A 37 4.56 -10.40 -11.78
CA ILE A 37 5.53 -9.48 -12.40
C ILE A 37 5.35 -9.44 -13.92
N ARG A 38 5.15 -10.59 -14.57
CA ARG A 38 4.93 -10.65 -16.02
C ARG A 38 3.67 -9.91 -16.43
N TRP A 39 2.57 -10.13 -15.71
CA TRP A 39 1.33 -9.41 -15.94
C TRP A 39 1.50 -7.90 -15.72
N TYR A 40 2.14 -7.49 -14.62
CA TYR A 40 2.36 -6.07 -14.30
C TYR A 40 3.17 -5.36 -15.39
N ARG A 41 4.19 -6.03 -15.96
CA ARG A 41 4.96 -5.48 -17.09
C ARG A 41 4.12 -5.23 -18.34
N LYS A 42 3.07 -6.02 -18.58
CA LYS A 42 2.19 -5.90 -19.75
C LYS A 42 0.99 -4.98 -19.53
N SER A 43 0.45 -4.95 -18.31
CA SER A 43 -0.85 -4.34 -18.00
C SER A 43 -0.77 -3.23 -16.94
N GLY A 44 0.42 -2.95 -16.41
CA GLY A 44 0.63 -1.88 -15.43
C GLY A 44 0.30 -0.51 -16.01
N ARG A 45 -0.48 0.28 -15.27
CA ARG A 45 -0.74 1.69 -15.60
C ARG A 45 0.54 2.52 -15.44
N SER A 46 0.82 3.38 -16.41
CA SER A 46 1.79 4.47 -16.25
C SER A 46 1.17 5.54 -15.34
N LEU A 47 1.89 5.87 -14.27
CA LEU A 47 1.50 6.87 -13.27
C LEU A 47 2.79 7.61 -12.88
N PRO A 48 2.77 8.94 -12.70
CA PRO A 48 3.99 9.73 -12.58
C PRO A 48 4.87 9.31 -11.41
N TRP A 49 4.26 8.91 -10.28
CA TRP A 49 4.99 8.42 -9.10
C TRP A 49 5.63 7.03 -9.30
N ARG A 50 5.35 6.32 -10.40
CA ARG A 50 6.02 5.04 -10.75
C ARG A 50 7.26 5.24 -11.62
N ASP A 51 7.38 6.40 -12.24
CA ASP A 51 8.45 6.74 -13.18
C ASP A 51 9.58 7.54 -12.51
N THR A 52 9.55 7.65 -11.18
CA THR A 52 10.56 8.33 -10.36
C THR A 52 11.11 7.42 -9.26
N ARG A 53 12.30 7.75 -8.75
CA ARG A 53 12.89 7.17 -7.53
C ARG A 53 13.13 8.19 -6.42
N ASP A 54 12.62 9.40 -6.60
CA ASP A 54 12.72 10.44 -5.57
C ASP A 54 11.84 10.06 -4.36
N PRO A 55 12.42 9.88 -3.16
CA PRO A 55 11.65 9.53 -1.97
C PRO A 55 10.61 10.59 -1.60
N TYR A 56 10.85 11.87 -1.90
CA TYR A 56 9.88 12.93 -1.62
C TYR A 56 8.64 12.77 -2.50
N ALA A 57 8.85 12.74 -3.83
CA ALA A 57 7.78 12.54 -4.80
C ALA A 57 6.99 11.24 -4.57
N ILE A 58 7.64 10.16 -4.15
CA ILE A 58 6.97 8.90 -3.80
C ILE A 58 6.12 9.09 -2.54
N LEU A 59 6.68 9.63 -1.44
CA LEU A 59 5.95 9.83 -0.19
C LEU A 59 4.70 10.70 -0.37
N VAL A 60 4.82 11.79 -1.14
CA VAL A 60 3.67 12.67 -1.47
C VAL A 60 2.56 11.85 -2.13
N SER A 61 2.90 11.02 -3.13
CA SER A 61 1.91 10.21 -3.84
C SER A 61 1.23 9.18 -2.94
N GLU A 62 2.01 8.50 -2.08
CA GLU A 62 1.47 7.49 -1.16
C GLU A 62 0.51 8.13 -0.16
N VAL A 63 0.87 9.28 0.42
CA VAL A 63 -0.02 10.02 1.35
C VAL A 63 -1.28 10.52 0.64
N MET A 64 -1.18 11.04 -0.57
CA MET A 64 -2.34 11.51 -1.34
C MET A 64 -3.29 10.35 -1.69
N LEU A 65 -2.76 9.19 -2.07
CA LEU A 65 -3.52 8.00 -2.48
C LEU A 65 -4.24 7.30 -1.32
N GLN A 66 -3.95 7.64 -0.07
CA GLN A 66 -4.75 7.20 1.06
C GLN A 66 -6.18 7.72 0.92
N GLN A 67 -7.15 6.81 0.81
CA GLN A 67 -8.59 7.13 0.77
C GLN A 67 -8.99 8.13 -0.34
N THR A 68 -8.17 8.29 -1.39
CA THR A 68 -8.45 9.20 -2.52
C THR A 68 -8.24 8.46 -3.84
N GLN A 69 -9.12 8.70 -4.83
CA GLN A 69 -9.02 8.04 -6.13
C GLN A 69 -7.85 8.58 -6.98
N VAL A 70 -7.22 7.68 -7.75
CA VAL A 70 -6.07 8.01 -8.62
C VAL A 70 -6.37 9.19 -9.56
N ALA A 71 -7.56 9.22 -10.17
CA ALA A 71 -7.93 10.27 -11.12
C ALA A 71 -7.90 11.67 -10.49
N THR A 72 -8.37 11.79 -9.24
CA THR A 72 -8.32 13.03 -8.47
C THR A 72 -6.88 13.38 -8.09
N VAL A 73 -6.08 12.40 -7.65
CA VAL A 73 -4.71 12.65 -7.18
C VAL A 73 -3.80 13.19 -8.29
N LEU A 74 -4.00 12.80 -9.55
CA LEU A 74 -3.10 13.18 -10.64
C LEU A 74 -2.87 14.70 -10.75
N SER A 75 -3.93 15.52 -10.75
CA SER A 75 -3.79 16.97 -10.86
C SER A 75 -3.13 17.57 -9.61
N TYR A 76 -3.58 17.15 -8.42
CA TYR A 76 -3.01 17.63 -7.16
C TYR A 76 -1.54 17.28 -7.01
N TYR A 77 -1.13 16.10 -7.47
CA TYR A 77 0.25 15.65 -7.40
C TYR A 77 1.19 16.58 -8.18
N TYR A 78 0.85 16.92 -9.42
CA TYR A 78 1.66 17.83 -10.23
C TYR A 78 1.72 19.24 -9.64
N GLU A 79 0.58 19.81 -9.27
CA GLU A 79 0.53 21.15 -8.64
C GLU A 79 1.29 21.19 -7.32
N TRP A 80 1.20 20.12 -6.53
CA TRP A 80 1.91 20.00 -5.26
C TRP A 80 3.42 19.97 -5.47
N LEU A 81 3.93 19.14 -6.39
CA LEU A 81 5.37 19.08 -6.68
C LEU A 81 5.88 20.35 -7.34
N HIS A 82 5.05 21.05 -8.10
CA HIS A 82 5.42 22.36 -8.62
C HIS A 82 5.59 23.39 -7.49
N ARG A 83 4.65 23.43 -6.54
CA ARG A 83 4.66 24.40 -5.42
C ARG A 83 5.66 24.05 -4.32
N PHE A 84 5.82 22.76 -4.02
CA PHE A 84 6.69 22.23 -2.99
C PHE A 84 7.55 21.12 -3.62
N PRO A 85 8.67 21.47 -4.27
CA PRO A 85 9.45 20.51 -5.08
C PRO A 85 10.25 19.50 -4.25
N ASP A 86 10.51 19.77 -2.97
CA ASP A 86 11.29 18.90 -2.10
C ASP A 86 10.87 19.01 -0.63
N PHE A 87 11.49 18.17 0.23
CA PHE A 87 11.29 18.22 1.67
C PHE A 87 11.58 19.59 2.29
N ALA A 88 12.60 20.32 1.79
CA ALA A 88 13.01 21.59 2.37
C ALA A 88 12.01 22.72 2.06
N ALA A 89 11.44 22.73 0.86
CA ALA A 89 10.37 23.63 0.46
C ALA A 89 9.11 23.37 1.29
N LEU A 90 8.71 22.10 1.43
CA LEU A 90 7.54 21.74 2.22
C LEU A 90 7.72 22.06 3.72
N ALA A 91 8.89 21.75 4.28
CA ALA A 91 9.19 22.00 5.70
C ALA A 91 9.13 23.50 6.06
N ARG A 92 9.64 24.36 5.17
CA ARG A 92 9.63 25.83 5.35
C ARG A 92 8.29 26.48 5.05
N ALA A 93 7.43 25.84 4.25
CA ALA A 93 6.15 26.41 3.87
C ALA A 93 5.27 26.73 5.12
N PRO A 94 4.57 27.87 5.14
CA PRO A 94 3.55 28.15 6.15
C PRO A 94 2.46 27.07 6.12
N GLU A 95 1.93 26.70 7.30
CA GLU A 95 0.88 25.67 7.36
C GLU A 95 -0.34 26.03 6.52
N SER A 96 -0.76 27.30 6.54
CA SER A 96 -1.87 27.80 5.73
C SER A 96 -1.67 27.55 4.23
N SER A 97 -0.44 27.73 3.71
CA SER A 97 -0.13 27.45 2.31
C SER A 97 -0.22 25.96 1.98
N VAL A 98 0.21 25.11 2.90
CA VAL A 98 0.14 23.64 2.77
C VAL A 98 -1.31 23.17 2.79
N LEU A 99 -2.12 23.66 3.72
CA LEU A 99 -3.55 23.32 3.80
C LEU A 99 -4.33 23.81 2.59
N HIS A 100 -4.01 25.01 2.09
CA HIS A 100 -4.64 25.56 0.89
C HIS A 100 -4.31 24.71 -0.36
N ALA A 101 -3.05 24.29 -0.54
CA ALA A 101 -2.68 23.40 -1.65
C ALA A 101 -3.32 21.99 -1.53
N TRP A 102 -3.74 21.57 -0.34
CA TRP A 102 -4.41 20.30 -0.08
C TRP A 102 -5.95 20.39 -0.13
N GLN A 103 -6.49 21.60 -0.26
CA GLN A 103 -7.93 21.85 -0.22
C GLN A 103 -8.64 21.05 -1.32
N GLY A 104 -9.61 20.22 -0.92
CA GLY A 104 -10.35 19.33 -1.84
C GLY A 104 -9.95 17.85 -1.77
N LEU A 105 -8.77 17.51 -1.25
CA LEU A 105 -8.37 16.11 -1.01
C LEU A 105 -8.95 15.52 0.29
N GLY A 106 -9.51 16.35 1.17
CA GLY A 106 -10.02 15.95 2.47
C GLY A 106 -8.92 15.47 3.44
N TYR A 107 -9.32 15.08 4.65
CA TYR A 107 -8.43 14.55 5.69
C TYR A 107 -7.15 15.39 5.89
N TYR A 108 -7.31 16.67 6.24
CA TYR A 108 -6.21 17.64 6.39
C TYR A 108 -5.10 17.24 7.37
N ALA A 109 -5.35 16.28 8.27
CA ALA A 109 -4.31 15.67 9.10
C ALA A 109 -3.17 15.08 8.24
N ARG A 110 -3.47 14.53 7.06
CA ARG A 110 -2.45 14.00 6.12
C ARG A 110 -1.49 15.09 5.66
N ALA A 111 -2.00 16.25 5.27
CA ALA A 111 -1.17 17.39 4.86
C ALA A 111 -0.26 17.89 6.00
N ARG A 112 -0.81 17.97 7.21
CA ARG A 112 -0.04 18.36 8.41
C ARG A 112 1.05 17.34 8.74
N ASN A 113 0.71 16.05 8.72
CA ASN A 113 1.64 14.96 8.97
C ASN A 113 2.75 14.91 7.92
N LEU A 114 2.42 15.09 6.64
CA LEU A 114 3.40 15.15 5.56
C LEU A 114 4.36 16.33 5.73
N ARG A 115 3.87 17.51 6.13
CA ARG A 115 4.71 18.66 6.47
C ARG A 115 5.58 18.39 7.71
N ALA A 116 5.05 17.76 8.74
CA ALA A 116 5.80 17.40 9.95
C ALA A 116 6.90 16.37 9.64
N ALA A 117 6.60 15.36 8.82
CA ALA A 117 7.59 14.41 8.32
C ALA A 117 8.69 15.12 7.51
N ALA A 118 8.35 16.09 6.67
CA ALA A 118 9.33 16.88 5.94
C ALA A 118 10.27 17.66 6.87
N LYS A 119 9.73 18.30 7.91
CA LYS A 119 10.55 18.97 8.95
C LYS A 119 11.50 18.00 9.62
N LEU A 120 11.00 16.83 10.04
CA LEU A 120 11.81 15.78 10.67
C LEU A 120 12.94 15.29 9.75
N VAL A 121 12.70 15.13 8.44
CA VAL A 121 13.76 14.81 7.47
C VAL A 121 14.85 15.87 7.42
N ILE A 122 14.47 17.15 7.43
CA ILE A 122 15.44 18.25 7.43
C ILE A 122 16.23 18.30 8.74
N GLU A 123 15.53 18.28 9.87
CA GLU A 123 16.10 18.53 11.20
C GLU A 123 16.92 17.35 11.72
N GLN A 124 16.40 16.12 11.61
CA GLN A 124 17.03 14.94 12.21
C GLN A 124 17.89 14.15 11.21
N TYR A 125 17.50 14.15 9.93
CA TYR A 125 18.17 13.37 8.89
C TYR A 125 18.95 14.22 7.89
N ARG A 126 19.15 15.52 8.20
CA ARG A 126 19.97 16.46 7.40
C ARG A 126 19.53 16.51 5.92
N GLY A 127 18.23 16.44 5.68
CA GLY A 127 17.63 16.47 4.34
C GLY A 127 17.69 15.16 3.56
N ARG A 128 18.16 14.07 4.17
CA ARG A 128 18.21 12.75 3.51
C ARG A 128 17.14 11.83 4.07
N PHE A 129 16.21 11.38 3.23
CA PHE A 129 15.19 10.42 3.67
C PHE A 129 15.84 9.11 4.14
N PRO A 130 15.49 8.58 5.33
CA PRO A 130 16.08 7.35 5.84
C PRO A 130 15.75 6.15 4.95
N ARG A 131 16.62 5.14 4.97
CA ARG A 131 16.42 3.87 4.25
C ARG A 131 15.99 2.73 5.16
N ASP A 132 16.13 2.92 6.47
CA ASP A 132 15.72 1.94 7.47
C ASP A 132 14.21 2.01 7.68
N LEU A 133 13.55 0.86 7.61
CA LEU A 133 12.10 0.78 7.77
C LEU A 133 11.64 1.10 9.19
N GLY A 134 12.46 0.79 10.21
CA GLY A 134 12.17 1.16 11.59
C GLY A 134 12.10 2.68 11.73
N GLN A 135 13.10 3.39 11.22
CA GLN A 135 13.13 4.86 11.23
C GLN A 135 11.96 5.48 10.47
N ILE A 136 11.58 4.93 9.32
CA ILE A 136 10.47 5.45 8.51
C ILE A 136 9.13 5.29 9.24
N ARG A 137 8.93 4.22 10.02
CA ARG A 137 7.68 3.98 10.78
C ARG A 137 7.43 4.99 11.90
N GLU A 138 8.48 5.64 12.38
CA GLU A 138 8.35 6.69 13.40
C GLU A 138 7.87 8.03 12.82
N PHE A 139 7.71 8.13 11.49
CA PHE A 139 7.32 9.38 10.85
C PHE A 139 5.82 9.67 11.07
N PRO A 140 5.44 10.94 11.30
CA PRO A 140 4.04 11.32 11.45
C PRO A 140 3.17 10.84 10.28
N GLY A 141 2.10 10.10 10.58
CA GLY A 141 1.15 9.62 9.56
C GLY A 141 1.63 8.42 8.74
N ILE A 142 2.74 7.78 9.13
CA ILE A 142 3.15 6.47 8.62
C ILE A 142 2.77 5.42 9.68
N CYS A 143 2.06 4.36 9.26
CA CYS A 143 1.58 3.28 10.13
C CYS A 143 2.08 1.91 9.64
#